data_AF-A0A958KXM2-F1
#
_entry.id   AF-A0A958KXM2-F1
#
_cell.length_a   1.000
_cell.length_b   1.000
_cell.length_c   1.000
_cell.angle_alpha   90.00
_cell.angle_beta   90.00
_cell.angle_gamma   90.00
#
_symmetry.space_group_name_H-M   'P 1'
#
loop_
_entity.id
_entity.type
_entity.pdbx_description
1 polymer ?
#
loop_
_entity_poly.entity_id
_entity_poly.type
_entity_poly.pdbx_seq_one_letter_code
_entity_poly.pdbx_strand_id
1 'polypeptide(L)'
;LFTRIFSPIFGFVLRLSIRPSLYTSADKLATQLISDPHVLARAIWKLESFAESLPFPAPLSTAHMFIVSPLPQTKWPRYFIAQPQPARRVKELIGYYPI
;
A
#
# COMPACT_ATOMS: atom_id res chain seq x y z
N LEU A 1 -7.36 2.61 25.43
CA LEU A 1 -6.01 2.70 26.03
C LEU A 1 -5.09 1.59 25.52
N PHE A 2 -5.50 0.33 25.66
CA PHE A 2 -4.78 -0.88 25.22
C PHE A 2 -4.19 -0.79 23.79
N THR A 3 -5.01 -0.48 22.79
CA THR A 3 -4.57 -0.39 21.39
C THR A 3 -3.45 0.64 21.18
N ARG A 4 -3.44 1.78 21.89
CA ARG A 4 -2.40 2.80 21.71
C ARG A 4 -1.03 2.36 22.25
N ILE A 5 -1.03 1.51 23.28
CA ILE A 5 0.18 0.99 23.91
C ILE A 5 0.78 -0.15 23.08
N PHE A 6 -0.07 -1.08 22.61
CA PHE A 6 0.38 -2.28 21.90
C PHE A 6 0.49 -2.10 20.37
N SER A 7 -0.25 -1.16 19.78
CA SER A 7 -0.22 -0.86 18.35
C SER A 7 1.18 -0.79 17.75
N PRO A 8 2.17 -0.06 18.31
CA PRO A 8 3.51 0.01 17.71
C PRO A 8 4.22 -1.35 17.66
N ILE A 9 4.06 -2.20 18.67
CA ILE A 9 4.65 -3.56 18.70
C ILE A 9 4.04 -4.40 17.58
N PHE A 10 2.71 -4.41 17.47
CA PHE A 10 2.02 -5.10 16.38
C PHE A 10 2.42 -4.57 15.01
N GLY A 11 2.49 -3.24 14.85
CA GLY A 11 2.93 -2.61 13.61
C GLY A 11 4.33 -3.05 13.21
N PHE A 12 5.24 -3.21 14.18
CA PHE A 12 6.59 -3.68 13.92
C PHE A 12 6.63 -5.15 13.47
N VAL A 13 5.92 -6.04 14.18
CA VAL A 13 5.81 -7.46 13.80
C VAL A 13 5.20 -7.61 12.41
N LEU A 14 4.14 -6.86 12.11
CA LEU A 14 3.48 -6.87 10.81
C LEU A 14 4.38 -6.35 9.70
N ARG A 15 5.12 -5.25 9.95
CA ARG A 15 6.09 -4.71 8.98
C ARG A 15 7.18 -5.73 8.63
N LEU A 16 7.64 -6.52 9.60
CA LEU A 16 8.62 -7.58 9.37
C LEU A 16 8.02 -8.83 8.69
N SER A 17 6.73 -9.08 8.90
CA SER A 17 6.03 -10.25 8.36
C SER A 17 5.66 -10.08 6.88
N ILE A 18 5.46 -8.85 6.42
CA ILE A 18 5.05 -8.58 5.04
C ILE A 18 6.27 -8.45 4.13
N ARG A 19 6.25 -9.24 3.06
CA ARG A 19 7.26 -9.22 2.01
C ARG A 19 6.78 -8.35 0.84
N PRO A 20 7.47 -7.26 0.50
CA PRO A 20 7.13 -6.43 -0.66
C PRO A 20 7.09 -7.20 -1.98
N SER A 21 7.88 -8.29 -2.10
CA SER A 21 7.91 -9.13 -3.30
C SER A 21 6.57 -9.79 -3.62
N LEU A 22 5.70 -10.03 -2.63
CA LEU A 22 4.37 -10.58 -2.86
C LEU A 22 3.51 -9.62 -3.70
N TYR A 23 3.65 -8.31 -3.49
CA TYR A 23 2.93 -7.29 -4.25
C TYR A 23 3.43 -7.25 -5.70
N THR A 24 4.75 -7.27 -5.93
CA THR A 24 5.30 -7.31 -7.28
C THR A 24 4.91 -8.59 -8.03
N SER A 25 4.89 -9.75 -7.36
CA SER A 25 4.42 -11.00 -7.96
C SER A 25 2.92 -10.95 -8.28
N ALA A 26 2.11 -10.39 -7.39
CA ALA A 26 0.68 -10.20 -7.62
C ALA A 26 0.43 -9.22 -8.79
N ASP A 27 1.19 -8.15 -8.90
CA ASP A 27 1.09 -7.17 -10.00
C ASP A 27 1.46 -7.77 -11.35
N LYS A 28 2.52 -8.59 -11.39
CA LYS A 28 2.91 -9.35 -12.59
C LYS A 28 1.79 -10.30 -13.01
N LEU A 29 1.25 -11.08 -12.07
CA LEU A 29 0.17 -12.02 -12.35
C LEU A 29 -1.11 -11.30 -12.81
N ALA A 30 -1.49 -10.20 -12.16
CA ALA A 30 -2.64 -9.40 -12.55
C ALA A 30 -2.47 -8.80 -13.95
N THR A 31 -1.27 -8.32 -14.28
CA THR A 31 -0.95 -7.83 -15.63
C THR A 31 -1.06 -8.94 -16.68
N GLN A 32 -0.59 -10.15 -16.38
CA GLN A 32 -0.73 -11.32 -17.25
C GLN A 32 -2.21 -11.69 -17.48
N LEU A 33 -3.05 -11.62 -16.44
CA LEU A 33 -4.47 -11.91 -16.55
C LEU A 33 -5.25 -10.84 -17.34
N ILE A 34 -4.94 -9.57 -17.13
CA ILE A 34 -5.64 -8.44 -17.75
C ILE A 34 -5.10 -8.14 -19.17
N SER A 35 -3.89 -8.63 -19.49
CA SER A 35 -3.17 -8.40 -20.75
C SER A 35 -2.85 -6.92 -21.06
N ASP A 36 -3.05 -6.01 -20.10
CA ASP A 36 -2.68 -4.60 -20.20
C ASP A 36 -2.19 -4.04 -18.83
N PRO A 37 -0.88 -3.73 -18.68
CA PRO A 37 -0.34 -3.15 -17.46
C PRO A 37 -0.91 -1.76 -17.14
N HIS A 38 -1.38 -1.01 -18.16
CA HIS A 38 -1.95 0.32 -17.95
C HIS A 38 -3.29 0.27 -17.22
N VAL A 39 -4.09 -0.77 -17.38
CA VAL A 39 -5.35 -0.94 -16.64
C VAL A 39 -5.05 -1.05 -15.14
N LEU A 40 -4.11 -1.91 -14.77
CA LEU A 40 -3.72 -2.10 -13.37
C LEU A 40 -3.07 -0.84 -12.80
N ALA A 41 -2.18 -0.20 -13.56
CA ALA A 41 -1.55 1.06 -13.15
C ALA A 41 -2.59 2.16 -12.89
N ARG A 42 -3.59 2.33 -13.77
CA ARG A 42 -4.70 3.28 -13.57
C ARG A 42 -5.54 2.94 -12.35
N ALA A 43 -5.81 1.66 -12.09
CA ALA A 43 -6.57 1.24 -10.91
C ALA A 43 -5.81 1.57 -9.61
N ILE A 44 -4.50 1.27 -9.55
CA ILE A 44 -3.65 1.59 -8.40
C ILE A 44 -3.59 3.11 -8.18
N TRP A 45 -3.37 3.88 -9.25
CA TRP A 45 -3.34 5.34 -9.19
C TRP A 45 -4.67 5.91 -8.66
N LYS A 46 -5.81 5.41 -9.15
CA LYS A 46 -7.14 5.82 -8.66
C LYS A 46 -7.35 5.50 -7.19
N LEU A 47 -6.88 4.34 -6.71
CA LEU A 47 -6.95 3.96 -5.30
C LEU A 47 -6.09 4.87 -4.42
N GLU A 48 -4.91 5.27 -4.90
CA GLU A 48 -4.06 6.26 -4.22
C GLU A 48 -4.77 7.61 -4.12
N SER A 49 -5.35 8.11 -5.22
CA SER A 49 -6.12 9.36 -5.20
C SER A 49 -7.29 9.31 -4.21
N PHE A 50 -7.98 8.16 -4.08
CA PHE A 50 -9.03 8.00 -3.07
C PHE A 50 -8.50 7.94 -1.65
N ALA A 51 -7.37 7.27 -1.41
CA ALA A 51 -6.76 7.22 -0.08
C ALA A 51 -6.30 8.61 0.40
N GLU A 52 -5.88 9.48 -0.52
CA GLU A 52 -5.48 10.85 -0.23
C GLU A 52 -6.67 11.80 -0.05
N SER A 53 -7.67 11.70 -0.92
CA SER A 53 -8.85 12.58 -0.88
C SER A 53 -9.87 12.20 0.19
N LEU A 54 -9.97 10.92 0.55
CA LEU A 54 -10.89 10.40 1.57
C LEU A 54 -10.15 9.46 2.54
N PRO A 55 -9.32 10.01 3.45
CA PRO A 55 -8.53 9.20 4.37
C PRO A 55 -9.42 8.35 5.30
N PHE A 56 -9.14 7.06 5.37
CA PHE A 56 -9.82 6.15 6.29
C PHE A 56 -9.03 5.99 7.60
N PRO A 57 -9.61 6.26 8.78
CA PRO A 57 -8.90 6.17 10.06
C PRO A 57 -8.72 4.72 10.52
N ALA A 58 -7.85 3.98 9.84
CA ALA A 58 -7.52 2.60 10.18
C ALA A 58 -6.58 2.51 11.39
N PRO A 59 -6.83 1.58 12.33
CA PRO A 59 -5.82 1.14 13.29
C PRO A 59 -4.55 0.62 12.60
N LEU A 60 -3.38 0.83 13.21
CA LEU A 60 -2.10 0.33 12.71
C LEU A 60 -2.09 -1.19 12.56
N SER A 61 -2.78 -1.90 13.46
CA SER A 61 -2.92 -3.35 13.45
C SER A 61 -3.64 -3.87 12.22
N THR A 62 -4.51 -3.07 11.59
CA THR A 62 -5.30 -3.45 10.42
C THR A 62 -4.77 -2.86 9.12
N ALA A 63 -3.82 -1.92 9.19
CA ALA A 63 -3.30 -1.20 8.02
C ALA A 63 -2.76 -2.13 6.93
N HIS A 64 -2.21 -3.28 7.30
CA HIS A 64 -1.65 -4.28 6.40
C HIS A 64 -2.66 -4.97 5.47
N MET A 65 -3.95 -4.93 5.79
CA MET A 65 -5.00 -5.57 5.00
C MET A 65 -5.40 -4.74 3.76
N PHE A 66 -4.90 -3.51 3.65
CA PHE A 66 -5.21 -2.61 2.55
C PHE A 66 -4.18 -2.71 1.42
N ILE A 67 -4.66 -2.57 0.19
CA ILE A 67 -3.81 -2.55 -1.02
C ILE A 67 -2.99 -1.26 -1.15
N VAL A 68 -3.59 -0.12 -0.77
CA VAL A 68 -2.95 1.17 -0.60
C VAL A 68 -2.99 1.49 0.89
N SER A 69 -1.87 1.87 1.48
CA SER A 69 -1.80 2.07 2.93
C SER A 69 -2.78 3.18 3.38
N PRO A 70 -3.63 2.94 4.39
CA PRO A 70 -4.51 3.96 4.96
C PRO A 70 -3.76 4.89 5.94
N LEU A 71 -2.47 4.61 6.19
CA LEU A 71 -1.67 5.37 7.16
C LEU A 71 -1.12 6.65 6.51
N PRO A 72 -1.15 7.78 7.24
CA PRO A 72 -0.64 9.04 6.71
C PRO A 72 0.89 8.98 6.52
N GLN A 73 1.36 9.48 5.38
CA GLN A 73 2.80 9.54 5.07
C GLN A 73 3.55 10.68 5.79
N THR A 74 2.85 11.58 6.48
CA THR A 74 3.42 12.83 7.03
C THR A 74 3.85 12.73 8.50
N LYS A 75 3.64 11.59 9.16
CA LYS A 75 3.86 11.42 10.60
C LYS A 75 4.56 10.09 10.93
N TRP A 76 4.79 9.84 12.22
CA TRP A 76 5.31 8.57 12.77
C TRP A 76 4.67 7.28 12.19
N PRO A 77 3.36 7.21 11.86
CA PRO A 77 2.77 6.02 11.24
C PRO A 77 3.44 5.56 9.94
N ARG A 78 4.15 6.43 9.22
CA ARG A 78 4.90 6.07 7.99
C ARG A 78 5.88 4.91 8.21
N TYR A 79 6.45 4.77 9.41
CA TYR A 79 7.39 3.69 9.73
C TYR A 79 6.72 2.32 9.88
N PHE A 80 5.41 2.23 9.75
CA PHE A 80 4.66 0.98 9.84
C PHE A 80 3.92 0.65 8.55
N ILE A 81 4.12 1.48 7.51
CA ILE A 81 3.67 1.17 6.16
C ILE A 81 4.49 -0.03 5.69
N ALA A 82 3.78 -1.12 5.43
CA ALA A 82 4.36 -2.38 4.96
C ALA A 82 4.12 -2.59 3.46
N GLN A 83 3.13 -1.89 2.90
CA GLN A 83 2.86 -1.89 1.46
C GLN A 83 3.95 -1.15 0.69
N PRO A 84 4.30 -1.59 -0.53
CA PRO A 84 5.05 -0.76 -1.46
C PRO A 84 4.26 0.51 -1.79
N GLN A 85 4.98 1.60 -2.02
CA GLN A 85 4.36 2.86 -2.44
C GLN A 85 3.61 2.66 -3.77
N PRO A 86 2.36 3.15 -3.91
CA PRO A 86 1.60 2.96 -5.13
C PRO A 86 2.30 3.60 -6.34
N ALA A 87 2.91 4.78 -6.17
CA ALA A 87 3.75 5.40 -7.18
C ALA A 87 4.91 4.53 -7.69
N ARG A 88 5.53 3.74 -6.80
CA ARG A 88 6.56 2.78 -7.20
C ARG A 88 5.97 1.65 -8.04
N ARG A 89 4.83 1.09 -7.63
CA ARG A 89 4.14 0.01 -8.36
C ARG A 89 3.70 0.46 -9.75
N VAL A 90 3.13 1.66 -9.85
CA VAL A 90 2.75 2.26 -11.14
C VAL A 90 3.97 2.41 -12.05
N LYS A 91 5.09 2.93 -11.53
CA LYS A 91 6.34 3.02 -12.31
C LYS A 91 6.88 1.65 -12.73
N GLU A 92 6.79 0.63 -11.87
CA GLU A 92 7.19 -0.74 -12.20
C GLU A 92 6.32 -1.35 -13.32
N LEU A 93 5.04 -0.96 -13.41
CA LEU A 93 4.11 -1.46 -14.43
C LEU A 93 4.25 -0.77 -15.78
N ILE A 94 4.39 0.56 -15.82
CA ILE A 94 4.30 1.35 -17.06
C ILE A 94 5.48 2.29 -17.31
N GLY A 95 6.51 2.27 -16.46
CA GLY A 95 7.76 3.03 -16.63
C GLY A 95 7.72 4.49 -16.19
N TYR A 96 6.55 5.06 -15.92
CA TYR A 96 6.38 6.43 -15.42
C TYR A 96 5.27 6.50 -14.38
N TYR A 97 5.13 7.66 -13.73
CA TYR A 97 4.01 7.94 -12.83
C TYR A 97 3.19 9.09 -13.43
N PRO A 98 1.88 8.93 -13.65
CA PRO A 98 1.03 10.00 -14.15
C PRO A 98 0.95 11.11 -13.10
N ILE A 99 1.31 12.32 -13.53
CA ILE A 99 1.34 13.55 -12.72
C ILE A 99 -0.04 14.19 -12.77
#